data_AF-A0A3D4XUH0-F1
#
_entry.id   AF-A0A3D4XUH0-F1
#
_cell.length_a   1.000
_cell.length_b   1.000
_cell.length_c   1.000
_cell.angle_alpha   90.00
_cell.angle_beta   90.00
_cell.angle_gamma   90.00
#
_symmetry.space_group_name_H-M   'P 1'
#
loop_
_entity.id
_entity.type
_entity.pdbx_description
1 polymer ?
#
loop_
_entity_poly.entity_id
_entity_poly.type
_entity_poly.pdbx_seq_one_letter_code
_entity_poly.pdbx_strand_id
1 'polypeptide(L)'
;MIFLPFLSVFLTLSFIMFFTELIAIPNNLVNIIFVQFSAIWLKLLNYGSSNWFISVPYVGIVPLFLFILCSLLLFYSIKTKPILFRITASSLMLTIFLFSFKYFKKIPQEAHIQTKNQSLMVRYKNKKLTLIIPRIRLSKNNLPAWYFYEIQPELVKKFGMTQAETIILLNPTKHLLNLFNNHQPLIEFKQLLIAKSSPKNKITSLTTKPKQKIS
;
A
#
# COMPACT_ATOMS: atom_id res chain seq x y z
N MET A 1 3.61 -7.93 8.08
CA MET A 1 4.91 -8.14 8.76
C MET A 1 5.56 -9.49 8.44
N ILE A 2 5.23 -10.14 7.31
CA ILE A 2 5.92 -11.38 6.89
C ILE A 2 7.37 -11.09 6.48
N PHE A 3 7.68 -9.85 6.09
CA PHE A 3 9.01 -9.40 5.68
C PHE A 3 10.04 -9.35 6.82
N LEU A 4 9.58 -9.12 8.05
CA LEU A 4 10.46 -8.89 9.21
C LEU A 4 11.31 -10.11 9.60
N PRO A 5 10.76 -11.34 9.71
CA PRO A 5 11.58 -12.52 9.99
C PRO A 5 12.62 -12.78 8.89
N PHE A 6 12.29 -12.60 7.60
CA PHE A 6 13.26 -12.76 6.52
C PHE A 6 14.38 -11.72 6.57
N LEU A 7 14.04 -10.46 6.86
CA LEU A 7 15.02 -9.40 7.06
C LEU A 7 15.97 -9.73 8.22
N SER A 8 15.44 -10.25 9.33
CA SER A 8 16.23 -10.65 10.50
C SER A 8 17.23 -11.76 10.16
N VAL A 9 16.80 -12.79 9.43
CA VAL A 9 17.69 -13.87 8.95
C VAL A 9 18.77 -13.30 8.03
N PHE A 10 18.39 -12.40 7.11
CA PHE A 10 19.33 -11.75 6.19
C PHE A 10 20.40 -10.92 6.92
N LEU A 11 19.99 -10.13 7.91
CA LEU A 11 20.88 -9.35 8.78
C LEU A 11 21.81 -10.27 9.59
N THR A 12 21.28 -11.36 10.13
CA THR A 12 22.06 -12.33 10.91
C THR A 12 23.13 -13.01 10.06
N LEU A 13 22.78 -13.47 8.84
CA LEU A 13 23.75 -14.06 7.91
C LEU A 13 24.82 -13.04 7.47
N SER A 14 24.41 -11.79 7.20
CA SER A 14 25.35 -10.71 6.85
C SER A 14 26.33 -10.42 7.98
N PHE A 15 25.85 -10.44 9.22
CA PHE A 15 26.67 -10.28 10.41
C PHE A 15 27.67 -11.44 10.58
N ILE A 16 27.22 -12.69 10.45
CA ILE A 16 28.11 -13.86 10.53
C ILE A 16 29.20 -13.80 9.45
N MET A 17 28.84 -13.43 8.21
CA MET A 17 29.79 -13.26 7.12
C MET A 17 30.85 -12.19 7.45
N PHE A 18 30.41 -11.04 7.96
CA PHE A 18 31.32 -9.97 8.39
C PHE A 18 32.29 -10.43 9.50
N PHE A 19 31.80 -11.11 10.54
CA PHE A 19 32.66 -11.57 11.64
C PHE A 19 33.62 -12.69 11.24
N THR A 20 33.18 -13.62 10.40
CA THR A 20 34.06 -14.68 9.90
C THR A 20 35.19 -14.12 9.06
N GLU A 21 34.91 -13.12 8.23
CA GLU A 21 35.92 -12.41 7.44
C GLU A 21 36.87 -11.58 8.32
N LEU A 22 36.34 -10.92 9.36
CA LEU A 22 37.14 -10.16 10.33
C LEU A 22 38.14 -11.04 11.11
N ILE A 23 37.79 -12.30 11.36
CA ILE A 23 38.67 -13.27 12.07
C ILE A 23 39.50 -14.10 11.06
N ALA A 24 39.43 -13.80 9.76
CA ALA A 24 40.07 -14.56 8.68
C ALA A 24 39.69 -16.06 8.65
N ILE A 25 38.48 -16.39 9.10
CA ILE A 25 37.91 -17.74 9.00
C ILE A 25 37.30 -17.90 7.59
N PRO A 26 37.65 -18.96 6.83
CA PRO A 26 37.05 -19.19 5.53
C PRO A 26 35.53 -19.36 5.65
N ASN A 27 34.77 -18.50 4.96
CA ASN A 27 33.31 -18.37 5.12
C ASN A 27 32.52 -18.86 3.89
N ASN A 28 33.13 -19.66 3.01
CA ASN A 28 32.52 -20.14 1.76
C ASN A 28 31.14 -20.79 1.98
N LEU A 29 30.97 -21.59 3.05
CA LEU A 29 29.68 -22.20 3.36
C LEU A 29 28.60 -21.16 3.71
N VAL A 30 28.95 -20.15 4.52
CA VAL A 30 28.03 -19.05 4.88
C VAL A 30 27.66 -18.25 3.65
N ASN A 31 28.62 -17.99 2.75
CA ASN A 31 28.37 -17.30 1.50
C ASN A 31 27.42 -18.08 0.57
N ILE A 32 27.62 -19.39 0.41
CA ILE A 32 26.71 -20.23 -0.38
C ILE A 32 25.28 -20.19 0.19
N ILE A 33 25.14 -20.33 1.51
CA ILE A 33 23.82 -20.24 2.18
C ILE A 33 23.19 -18.88 1.95
N PHE A 34 23.95 -17.79 2.09
CA PHE A 34 23.46 -16.43 1.89
C PHE A 34 22.98 -16.20 0.45
N VAL A 35 23.73 -16.65 -0.54
CA VAL A 35 23.35 -16.54 -1.96
C VAL A 35 22.08 -17.34 -2.24
N GLN A 36 21.99 -18.58 -1.77
CA GLN A 36 20.80 -19.42 -1.96
C GLN A 36 19.57 -18.84 -1.26
N PHE A 37 19.71 -18.38 -0.01
CA PHE A 37 18.65 -17.72 0.73
C PHE A 37 18.17 -16.44 0.00
N SER A 38 19.11 -15.62 -0.49
CA SER A 38 18.80 -14.42 -1.27
C SER A 38 18.06 -14.76 -2.57
N ALA A 39 18.47 -15.80 -3.28
CA ALA A 39 17.81 -16.24 -4.50
C ALA A 39 16.38 -16.74 -4.23
N ILE A 40 16.18 -17.55 -3.19
CA ILE A 40 14.85 -17.99 -2.75
C ILE A 40 13.99 -16.79 -2.38
N TRP A 41 14.54 -15.84 -1.64
CA TRP A 41 13.83 -14.63 -1.22
C TRP A 41 13.41 -13.76 -2.42
N LEU A 42 14.32 -13.52 -3.38
CA LEU A 42 13.99 -12.81 -4.62
C LEU A 42 12.91 -13.54 -5.42
N LYS A 43 12.97 -14.87 -5.47
CA LYS A 43 11.93 -15.68 -6.12
C LYS A 43 10.58 -15.52 -5.42
N LEU A 44 10.55 -15.55 -4.08
CA LEU A 44 9.34 -15.30 -3.28
C LEU A 44 8.78 -13.89 -3.49
N LEU A 45 9.65 -12.88 -3.58
CA LEU A 45 9.23 -11.51 -3.87
C LEU A 45 8.61 -11.38 -5.26
N ASN A 46 9.15 -12.07 -6.25
CA ASN A 46 8.62 -12.06 -7.62
C ASN A 46 7.26 -12.77 -7.75
N TYR A 47 6.94 -13.71 -6.85
CA TYR A 47 5.59 -14.27 -6.81
C TYR A 47 4.56 -13.25 -6.32
N GLY A 48 4.96 -12.30 -5.48
CA GLY A 48 4.08 -11.26 -4.96
C GLY A 48 3.66 -10.27 -6.04
N SER A 49 2.42 -10.34 -6.50
CA SER A 49 1.80 -9.21 -7.20
C SER A 49 1.24 -8.21 -6.19
N SER A 50 1.34 -6.91 -6.48
CA SER A 50 0.63 -5.86 -5.72
C SER A 50 -0.88 -6.14 -5.61
N ASN A 51 -1.44 -6.88 -6.58
CA ASN A 51 -2.84 -7.28 -6.62
C ASN A 51 -3.23 -8.31 -5.54
N TRP A 52 -2.26 -8.96 -4.87
CA TRP A 52 -2.55 -9.92 -3.80
C TRP A 52 -2.94 -9.23 -2.49
N PHE A 53 -2.56 -7.95 -2.32
CA PHE A 53 -2.86 -7.21 -1.11
C PHE A 53 -4.26 -6.59 -1.19
N ILE A 54 -5.18 -7.14 -0.41
CA ILE A 54 -6.49 -6.53 -0.22
C ILE A 54 -6.32 -5.39 0.78
N SER A 55 -6.50 -4.16 0.29
CA SER A 55 -6.50 -2.97 1.13
C SER A 55 -7.87 -2.83 1.79
N VAL A 56 -7.90 -2.92 3.12
CA VAL A 56 -9.13 -2.73 3.90
C VAL A 56 -9.06 -1.34 4.56
N PRO A 57 -10.10 -0.51 4.41
CA PRO A 57 -10.14 0.79 5.06
C PRO A 57 -10.08 0.63 6.59
N TYR A 58 -9.33 1.46 7.32
CA TYR A 58 -9.09 1.31 8.78
C TYR A 58 -10.38 1.30 9.61
N VAL A 59 -10.63 0.23 10.40
CA VAL A 59 -11.91 0.04 11.12
C VAL A 59 -11.76 0.24 12.65
N GLY A 60 -10.68 0.88 13.10
CA GLY A 60 -10.39 0.98 14.53
C GLY A 60 -9.84 -0.32 15.11
N ILE A 61 -9.30 -0.25 16.32
CA ILE A 61 -8.62 -1.38 16.96
C ILE A 61 -9.60 -2.38 17.61
N VAL A 62 -10.80 -1.92 17.97
CA VAL A 62 -11.83 -2.67 18.70
C VAL A 62 -12.29 -3.94 17.95
N PRO A 63 -12.72 -3.89 16.68
CA PRO A 63 -13.14 -5.10 15.98
C PRO A 63 -11.99 -6.10 15.80
N LEU A 64 -10.76 -5.60 15.66
CA LEU A 64 -9.55 -6.42 15.57
C LEU A 64 -9.28 -7.16 16.89
N PHE A 65 -9.46 -6.47 18.01
CA PHE A 65 -9.35 -7.06 19.35
C PHE A 65 -10.46 -8.09 19.61
N LEU A 66 -11.71 -7.80 19.21
CA LEU A 66 -12.82 -8.74 19.27
C LEU A 66 -12.55 -10.01 18.46
N PHE A 67 -11.98 -9.87 17.25
CA PHE A 67 -11.58 -11.02 16.44
C PHE A 67 -10.53 -11.88 17.15
N ILE A 68 -9.51 -11.26 17.74
CA ILE A 68 -8.49 -11.99 18.52
C ILE A 68 -9.14 -12.69 19.73
N LEU A 69 -10.01 -12.00 20.47
CA LEU A 69 -10.68 -12.53 21.65
C LEU A 69 -11.58 -13.71 21.31
N CYS A 70 -12.38 -13.61 20.24
CA CYS A 70 -13.20 -14.73 19.76
C CYS A 70 -12.34 -15.91 19.27
N SER A 71 -11.20 -15.64 18.63
CA SER A 71 -10.28 -16.70 18.21
C SER A 71 -9.68 -17.42 19.41
N LEU A 72 -9.30 -16.67 20.45
CA LEU A 72 -8.80 -17.22 21.71
C LEU A 72 -9.89 -18.00 22.46
N LEU A 73 -11.14 -17.53 22.48
CA LEU A 73 -12.26 -18.25 23.09
C LEU A 73 -12.55 -19.57 22.36
N LEU A 74 -12.52 -19.57 21.02
CA LEU A 74 -12.62 -20.79 20.21
C LEU A 74 -11.46 -21.75 20.52
N PHE A 75 -10.26 -21.21 20.74
CA PHE A 75 -9.09 -21.99 21.12
C PHE A 75 -9.11 -22.43 22.59
N TYR A 76 -9.79 -21.72 23.49
CA TYR A 76 -9.89 -22.12 24.89
C TYR A 76 -10.98 -23.18 25.11
N SER A 77 -12.08 -23.11 24.34
CA SER A 77 -13.15 -24.13 24.30
C SER A 77 -12.67 -25.51 23.78
N ILE A 78 -11.37 -25.69 23.57
CA ILE A 78 -10.71 -26.80 22.84
C ILE A 78 -10.80 -28.16 23.51
N LYS A 79 -11.19 -28.26 24.78
CA LYS A 79 -11.14 -29.57 25.47
C LYS A 79 -12.15 -30.61 24.96
N THR A 80 -13.13 -30.27 24.12
CA THR A 80 -14.25 -31.19 23.81
C THR A 80 -14.60 -31.38 22.33
N LYS A 81 -13.89 -30.77 21.36
CA LYS A 81 -14.32 -30.79 19.93
C LYS A 81 -13.25 -31.23 18.91
N PRO A 82 -13.66 -31.91 17.82
CA PRO A 82 -12.76 -32.38 16.76
C PRO A 82 -12.10 -31.23 15.99
N ILE A 83 -10.92 -31.48 15.41
CA ILE A 83 -10.10 -30.48 14.69
C ILE A 83 -10.85 -29.83 13.53
N LEU A 84 -11.66 -30.60 12.79
CA LEU A 84 -12.44 -30.11 11.65
C LEU A 84 -13.43 -29.02 12.06
N PHE A 85 -14.09 -29.17 13.21
CA PHE A 85 -15.01 -28.17 13.73
C PHE A 85 -14.30 -26.84 14.02
N ARG A 86 -13.03 -26.89 14.44
CA ARG A 86 -12.24 -25.68 14.73
C ARG A 86 -11.90 -24.95 13.44
N ILE A 87 -11.44 -25.68 12.43
CA ILE A 87 -11.11 -25.11 11.12
C ILE A 87 -12.35 -24.46 10.51
N THR A 88 -13.50 -25.14 10.54
CA THR A 88 -14.75 -24.59 9.98
C THR A 88 -15.24 -23.39 10.77
N ALA A 89 -15.23 -23.43 12.11
CA ALA A 89 -15.63 -22.29 12.95
C ALA A 89 -14.71 -21.08 12.77
N SER A 90 -13.39 -21.28 12.76
CA SER A 90 -12.41 -20.21 12.51
C SER A 90 -12.56 -19.63 11.10
N SER A 91 -12.77 -20.48 10.09
CA SER A 91 -13.02 -20.04 8.71
C SER A 91 -14.30 -19.21 8.61
N LEU A 92 -15.38 -19.65 9.27
CA LEU A 92 -16.68 -18.97 9.27
C LEU A 92 -16.59 -17.63 10.01
N MET A 93 -15.87 -17.58 11.13
CA MET A 93 -15.63 -16.35 11.85
C MET A 93 -14.79 -15.37 11.03
N LEU A 94 -13.76 -15.85 10.33
CA LEU A 94 -12.95 -15.04 9.42
C LEU A 94 -13.79 -14.48 8.27
N THR A 95 -14.65 -15.28 7.65
CA THR A 95 -15.54 -14.78 6.58
C THR A 95 -16.54 -13.76 7.09
N ILE A 96 -17.17 -13.97 8.24
CA ILE A 96 -18.06 -12.97 8.87
C ILE A 96 -17.28 -11.68 9.15
N PHE A 97 -16.06 -11.77 9.67
CA PHE A 97 -15.23 -10.61 9.95
C PHE A 97 -14.89 -9.83 8.68
N LEU A 98 -14.39 -10.50 7.64
CA LEU A 98 -14.09 -9.89 6.34
C LEU A 98 -15.34 -9.30 5.68
N PHE A 99 -16.49 -9.97 5.77
CA PHE A 99 -17.76 -9.48 5.26
C PHE A 99 -18.19 -8.23 6.03
N SER A 100 -18.09 -8.24 7.36
CA SER A 100 -18.47 -7.09 8.17
C SER A 100 -17.68 -5.83 7.79
N PHE A 101 -16.39 -5.96 7.49
CA PHE A 101 -15.59 -4.83 6.98
C PHE A 101 -16.07 -4.26 5.66
N LYS A 102 -16.58 -5.10 4.75
CA LYS A 102 -17.08 -4.67 3.45
C LYS A 102 -18.38 -3.86 3.56
N TYR A 103 -19.24 -4.19 4.52
CA TYR A 103 -20.60 -3.60 4.61
C TYR A 103 -20.75 -2.53 5.69
N PHE A 104 -20.03 -2.61 6.80
CA PHE A 104 -20.25 -1.68 7.92
C PHE A 104 -19.45 -0.38 7.82
N LYS A 105 -18.38 -0.32 7.03
CA LYS A 105 -17.61 0.93 6.90
C LYS A 105 -18.23 1.86 5.87
N LYS A 106 -18.80 2.98 6.35
CA LYS A 106 -19.14 4.13 5.50
C LYS A 106 -17.85 4.78 5.01
N ILE A 107 -17.58 4.63 3.71
CA ILE A 107 -16.49 5.35 3.06
C ILE A 107 -16.89 6.84 2.98
N PRO A 108 -16.08 7.78 3.50
CA PRO A 108 -16.39 9.19 3.39
C PRO A 108 -16.46 9.60 1.91
N GLN A 109 -17.42 10.42 1.54
CA GLN A 109 -17.50 10.94 0.16
C GLN A 109 -16.41 11.97 -0.12
N GLU A 110 -15.98 12.70 0.91
CA GLU A 110 -14.91 13.69 0.83
C GLU A 110 -14.04 13.61 2.08
N ALA A 111 -12.74 13.79 1.92
CA ALA A 111 -11.82 13.89 3.04
C ALA A 111 -10.64 14.80 2.70
N HIS A 112 -10.12 15.49 3.70
CA HIS A 112 -8.83 16.16 3.59
C HIS A 112 -7.71 15.25 4.07
N ILE A 113 -6.63 15.16 3.31
CA ILE A 113 -5.39 14.48 3.71
C ILE A 113 -4.39 15.57 4.03
N GLN A 114 -3.97 15.63 5.29
CA GLN A 114 -2.87 16.50 5.70
C GLN A 114 -1.56 15.76 5.45
N THR A 115 -0.70 16.38 4.66
CA THR A 115 0.70 15.98 4.43
C THR A 115 1.61 16.95 5.16
N LYS A 116 2.91 16.64 5.27
CA LYS A 116 3.85 17.52 6.00
C LYS A 116 3.85 18.95 5.47
N ASN A 117 3.66 19.09 4.16
CA ASN A 117 3.78 20.38 3.49
C ASN A 117 2.43 21.01 3.14
N GLN A 118 1.34 20.23 2.98
CA GLN A 118 0.08 20.72 2.41
C GLN A 118 -1.16 19.88 2.79
N SER A 119 -2.35 20.45 2.60
CA SER A 119 -3.62 19.72 2.66
C SER A 119 -4.12 19.41 1.25
N LEU A 120 -4.47 18.15 1.00
CA LEU A 120 -5.03 17.67 -0.26
C LEU A 120 -6.51 17.33 -0.03
N MET A 121 -7.36 17.50 -1.04
CA MET A 121 -8.75 17.06 -0.96
C MET A 121 -8.92 15.77 -1.76
N VAL A 122 -9.61 14.80 -1.19
CA VAL A 122 -9.97 13.55 -1.85
C VAL A 122 -11.48 13.46 -1.93
N ARG A 123 -11.99 13.18 -3.13
CA ARG A 123 -13.41 12.92 -3.38
C ARG A 123 -13.60 11.49 -3.86
N TYR A 124 -14.49 10.78 -3.20
CA TYR A 124 -14.91 9.43 -3.55
C TYR A 124 -16.37 9.46 -4.04
N LYS A 125 -16.56 9.21 -5.33
CA LYS A 125 -17.88 9.21 -5.96
C LYS A 125 -17.96 8.07 -6.97
N ASN A 126 -19.05 7.30 -6.96
CA ASN A 126 -19.28 6.19 -7.91
C ASN A 126 -18.14 5.16 -7.95
N LYS A 127 -17.56 4.82 -6.78
CA LYS A 127 -16.38 3.93 -6.65
C LYS A 127 -15.10 4.45 -7.31
N LYS A 128 -15.07 5.74 -7.63
CA LYS A 128 -13.91 6.43 -8.23
C LYS A 128 -13.32 7.38 -7.22
N LEU A 129 -12.00 7.30 -7.02
CA LEU A 129 -11.27 8.18 -6.14
C LEU A 129 -10.61 9.29 -6.98
N THR A 130 -10.94 10.53 -6.65
CA THR A 130 -10.39 11.74 -7.27
C THR A 130 -9.52 12.46 -6.25
N LEU A 131 -8.24 12.61 -6.56
CA LEU A 131 -7.29 13.35 -5.74
C LEU A 131 -7.16 14.79 -6.29
N ILE A 132 -7.55 15.77 -5.49
CA ILE A 132 -7.46 17.19 -5.84
C ILE A 132 -6.26 17.77 -5.10
N ILE A 133 -5.28 18.16 -5.90
CA ILE A 133 -3.98 18.62 -5.46
C ILE A 133 -3.91 20.14 -5.65
N PRO A 134 -3.83 20.93 -4.57
CA PRO A 134 -3.54 22.35 -4.70
C PRO A 134 -2.11 22.57 -5.18
N ARG A 135 -1.71 23.84 -5.33
CA ARG A 135 -0.37 24.20 -5.80
C ARG A 135 0.72 23.66 -4.85
N ILE A 136 1.38 22.56 -5.23
CA ILE A 136 2.49 21.97 -4.45
C ILE A 136 3.84 22.50 -4.88
N ARG A 137 4.70 22.79 -3.90
CA ARG A 137 6.15 22.94 -4.07
C ARG A 137 6.84 21.63 -3.68
N LEU A 138 6.93 20.70 -4.63
CA LEU A 138 7.75 19.50 -4.47
C LEU A 138 9.19 19.81 -4.88
N SER A 139 10.16 19.26 -4.14
CA SER A 139 11.55 19.20 -4.60
C SER A 139 11.65 18.30 -5.83
N LYS A 140 12.67 18.54 -6.66
CA LYS A 140 12.84 17.97 -8.02
C LYS A 140 12.65 16.44 -8.12
N ASN A 141 12.95 15.66 -7.08
CA ASN A 141 13.05 14.20 -7.21
C ASN A 141 12.06 13.39 -6.34
N ASN A 142 11.20 14.04 -5.56
CA ASN A 142 10.50 13.33 -4.47
C ASN A 142 9.02 13.03 -4.76
N LEU A 143 8.53 13.15 -6.00
CA LEU A 143 7.11 12.93 -6.29
C LEU A 143 6.65 11.47 -6.00
N PRO A 144 7.35 10.41 -6.46
CA PRO A 144 6.97 9.05 -6.11
C PRO A 144 7.03 8.80 -4.60
N ALA A 145 8.12 9.21 -3.95
CA ALA A 145 8.27 9.05 -2.50
C ALA A 145 7.16 9.76 -1.72
N TRP A 146 6.87 11.01 -2.08
CA TRP A 146 5.79 11.78 -1.47
C TRP A 146 4.43 11.09 -1.64
N TYR A 147 4.12 10.57 -2.83
CA TYR A 147 2.87 9.84 -3.05
C TYR A 147 2.81 8.53 -2.24
N PHE A 148 3.85 7.70 -2.32
CA PHE A 148 3.88 6.37 -1.70
C PHE A 148 3.94 6.42 -0.17
N TYR A 149 4.63 7.40 0.40
CA TYR A 149 4.83 7.47 1.85
C TYR A 149 3.85 8.39 2.56
N GLU A 150 3.31 9.43 1.92
CA GLU A 150 2.39 10.37 2.58
C GLU A 150 0.94 10.19 2.13
N ILE A 151 0.69 10.02 0.83
CA ILE A 151 -0.69 10.02 0.29
C ILE A 151 -1.31 8.64 0.32
N GLN A 152 -0.62 7.64 -0.24
CA GLN A 152 -1.15 6.29 -0.39
C GLN A 152 -1.58 5.65 0.94
N PRO A 153 -0.83 5.77 2.05
CA PRO A 153 -1.26 5.22 3.33
C PRO A 153 -2.56 5.85 3.83
N GLU A 154 -2.74 7.15 3.64
CA GLU A 154 -3.95 7.87 4.00
C GLU A 154 -5.14 7.52 3.09
N LEU A 155 -4.89 7.29 1.79
CA LEU A 155 -5.90 6.77 0.86
C LEU A 155 -6.38 5.38 1.28
N VAL A 156 -5.45 4.47 1.60
CA VAL A 156 -5.78 3.12 2.07
C VAL A 156 -6.53 3.19 3.40
N LYS A 157 -6.07 3.99 4.35
CA LYS A 157 -6.69 4.15 5.67
C LYS A 157 -8.13 4.65 5.58
N LYS A 158 -8.37 5.70 4.78
CA LYS A 158 -9.69 6.34 4.70
C LYS A 158 -10.63 5.63 3.73
N PHE A 159 -10.14 5.24 2.56
CA PHE A 159 -10.96 4.76 1.43
C PHE A 159 -10.74 3.29 1.08
N GLY A 160 -9.66 2.65 1.57
CA GLY A 160 -9.34 1.26 1.23
C GLY A 160 -8.83 1.10 -0.20
N MET A 161 -8.37 2.18 -0.83
CA MET A 161 -7.87 2.18 -2.20
C MET A 161 -6.39 2.58 -2.20
N THR A 162 -5.59 1.88 -3.00
CA THR A 162 -4.16 2.18 -3.17
C THR A 162 -3.91 3.27 -4.20
N GLN A 163 -4.86 3.49 -5.11
CA GLN A 163 -4.70 4.34 -6.28
C GLN A 163 -5.86 5.32 -6.45
N ALA A 164 -5.54 6.52 -6.90
CA ALA A 164 -6.51 7.50 -7.36
C ALA A 164 -6.77 7.30 -8.85
N GLU A 165 -8.04 7.21 -9.25
CA GLU A 165 -8.37 7.09 -10.68
C GLU A 165 -8.15 8.41 -11.41
N THR A 166 -8.45 9.52 -10.77
CA THR A 166 -8.32 10.86 -11.35
C THR A 166 -7.50 11.74 -10.43
N ILE A 167 -6.53 12.46 -11.00
CA ILE A 167 -5.76 13.47 -10.29
C ILE A 167 -6.08 14.83 -10.90
N ILE A 168 -6.51 15.78 -10.08
CA ILE A 168 -6.79 17.16 -10.48
C ILE A 168 -5.71 18.04 -9.90
N LEU A 169 -4.92 18.67 -10.77
CA LEU A 169 -3.88 19.63 -10.37
C LEU A 169 -4.43 21.06 -10.47
N LEU A 170 -4.47 21.77 -9.34
CA LEU A 170 -4.83 23.18 -9.29
C LEU A 170 -3.57 24.04 -9.46
N ASN A 171 -3.55 24.88 -10.49
CA ASN A 171 -2.44 25.78 -10.80
C ASN A 171 -1.06 25.09 -10.82
N PRO A 172 -0.88 24.02 -11.62
CA PRO A 172 0.38 23.30 -11.64
C PRO A 172 1.50 24.18 -12.21
N THR A 173 2.69 24.08 -11.60
CA THR A 173 3.91 24.64 -12.19
C THR A 173 4.37 23.77 -13.36
N LYS A 174 5.08 24.35 -14.34
CA LYS A 174 5.68 23.59 -15.46
C LYS A 174 6.51 22.40 -14.96
N HIS A 175 7.23 22.61 -13.86
CA HIS A 175 8.01 21.58 -13.19
C HIS A 175 7.15 20.40 -12.70
N LEU A 176 6.04 20.68 -12.01
CA LEU A 176 5.16 19.63 -11.49
C LEU A 176 4.51 18.83 -12.64
N LEU A 177 4.12 19.50 -13.73
CA LEU A 177 3.63 18.81 -14.93
C LEU A 177 4.67 17.86 -15.51
N ASN A 178 5.92 18.31 -15.62
CA ASN A 178 7.01 17.44 -16.10
C ASN A 178 7.22 16.23 -15.18
N LEU A 179 7.11 16.40 -13.86
CA LEU A 179 7.23 15.28 -12.92
C LEU A 179 6.11 14.25 -13.09
N PHE A 180 4.86 14.69 -13.21
CA PHE A 180 3.75 13.77 -13.46
C PHE A 180 3.87 13.07 -14.81
N ASN A 181 4.34 13.75 -15.85
CA ASN A 181 4.57 13.14 -17.17
C ASN A 181 5.70 12.11 -17.13
N ASN A 182 6.79 12.36 -16.40
CA ASN A 182 7.95 11.48 -16.32
C ASN A 182 7.72 10.27 -15.39
N HIS A 183 6.94 10.44 -14.33
CA HIS A 183 6.68 9.40 -13.31
C HIS A 183 5.29 8.76 -13.41
N GLN A 184 4.55 8.99 -14.50
CA GLN A 184 3.32 8.29 -14.83
C GLN A 184 3.37 6.75 -14.67
N PRO A 185 4.45 6.03 -15.03
CA PRO A 185 4.46 4.58 -14.83
C PRO A 185 4.50 4.14 -13.36
N LEU A 186 4.89 5.03 -12.44
CA LEU A 186 5.01 4.71 -11.01
C LEU A 186 3.72 5.00 -10.24
N ILE A 187 2.98 6.04 -10.63
CA ILE A 187 1.70 6.39 -10.01
C ILE A 187 0.60 6.04 -10.99
N GLU A 188 0.00 4.87 -10.82
CA GLU A 188 -1.11 4.44 -11.67
C GLU A 188 -2.35 5.31 -11.41
N PHE A 189 -2.65 6.21 -12.35
CA PHE A 189 -3.91 6.94 -12.44
C PHE A 189 -4.46 6.87 -13.87
N LYS A 190 -5.78 6.94 -14.02
CA LYS A 190 -6.44 6.86 -15.34
C LYS A 190 -6.46 8.20 -16.06
N GLN A 191 -6.62 9.30 -15.30
CA GLN A 191 -6.82 10.63 -15.86
C GLN A 191 -6.10 11.71 -15.04
N LEU A 192 -5.45 12.65 -15.74
CA LEU A 192 -4.84 13.84 -15.17
C LEU A 192 -5.60 15.08 -15.69
N LEU A 193 -6.21 15.85 -14.79
CA LEU A 193 -6.92 17.08 -15.13
C LEU A 193 -6.16 18.29 -14.61
N ILE A 194 -6.09 19.34 -15.42
CA ILE A 194 -5.48 20.61 -15.02
C ILE A 194 -6.59 21.66 -14.90
N ALA A 195 -6.72 22.21 -13.70
CA ALA A 195 -7.57 23.37 -13.46
C ALA A 195 -6.69 24.58 -13.16
N LYS A 196 -6.88 25.65 -13.95
CA LYS A 196 -6.34 26.97 -13.62
C LYS A 196 -7.41 27.70 -12.82
N SER A 197 -7.07 28.23 -11.65
CA SER A 197 -7.94 29.15 -10.91
C SER A 197 -7.92 30.52 -11.61
N SER A 198 -8.48 30.59 -12.81
CA SER A 198 -8.85 31.87 -13.42
C SER A 198 -10.31 32.14 -13.04
N PRO A 199 -10.70 33.38 -12.70
CA PRO A 199 -12.10 33.72 -12.41
C PRO A 199 -13.06 33.41 -13.58
N LYS A 200 -12.53 33.15 -14.79
CA LYS A 200 -13.26 32.56 -15.91
C LYS A 200 -12.92 31.07 -16.01
N ASN A 201 -13.74 30.22 -15.38
CA ASN A 201 -13.54 28.77 -15.29
C ASN A 201 -13.50 28.09 -16.67
N LYS A 202 -12.31 27.70 -17.14
CA LYS A 202 -12.15 26.75 -18.25
C LYS A 202 -11.32 25.56 -17.75
N ILE A 203 -11.97 24.43 -17.51
CA ILE A 203 -11.31 23.16 -17.15
C ILE A 203 -10.72 22.58 -18.44
N THR A 204 -9.42 22.35 -18.47
CA THR A 204 -8.76 21.72 -19.62
C THR A 204 -8.45 20.27 -19.23
N SER A 205 -9.14 19.30 -19.85
CA SER A 205 -8.85 17.90 -19.65
C SER A 205 -7.67 17.47 -20.51
N LEU A 206 -6.68 16.80 -19.90
CA LEU A 206 -5.66 16.04 -20.62
C LEU A 206 -6.08 14.57 -20.52
N THR A 207 -6.80 14.10 -21.52
CA THR A 207 -7.10 12.66 -21.65
C THR A 207 -5.84 11.94 -22.13
N THR A 208 -5.17 11.27 -21.21
CA THR A 208 -4.08 10.35 -21.53
C THR A 208 -4.67 9.10 -22.20
N LYS A 209 -4.38 8.88 -23.49
CA LYS A 209 -4.63 7.57 -24.11
C LYS A 209 -3.83 6.52 -23.32
N PRO A 210 -4.44 5.40 -22.90
CA PRO A 210 -3.69 4.33 -22.26
C PRO A 210 -2.60 3.87 -23.23
N LYS A 211 -1.33 3.96 -22.82
CA LYS A 211 -0.25 3.30 -23.55
C LYS A 211 -0.59 1.81 -23.56
N GLN A 212 -0.86 1.26 -24.74
CA GLN A 212 -1.02 -0.17 -24.92
C GLN A 212 0.22 -0.85 -24.32
N LYS A 213 -0.01 -1.78 -23.38
CA LYS A 213 1.03 -2.68 -22.89
C LYS A 213 1.59 -3.38 -24.12
N ILE A 214 2.86 -3.12 -24.42
CA ILE A 214 3.64 -3.97 -25.32
C ILE A 214 3.82 -5.27 -24.53
N SER A 215 3.10 -6.30 -24.98
CA SER A 215 3.16 -7.68 -24.50
C SER A 215 4.51 -8.29 -24.76
#